data_AF-F1LHT8-F1
#
_entry.id   AF-F1LHT8-F1
#
_cell.length_a   1.000
_cell.length_b   1.000
_cell.length_c   1.000
_cell.angle_alpha   90.00
_cell.angle_beta   90.00
_cell.angle_gamma   90.00
#
_symmetry.space_group_name_H-M   'P 1'
#
loop_
_entity.id
_entity.type
_entity.pdbx_description
1 polymer ?
#
loop_
_entity_poly.entity_id
_entity_poly.type
_entity_poly.pdbx_seq_one_letter_code
_entity_poly.pdbx_strand_id
1 'polypeptide(L)'
;MAIRELHDTEKSFVEGLEYLIQKYMRPLRQPLECTLIDAGLADKIFYKVPEILIHHQHYLAALRDRLENFQSDTRIGDVLLSHVSRHTCFT
;
A
#
# COMPACT_ATOMS: atom_id res chain seq x y z
N MET A 1 -11.33 -15.22 -11.59
CA MET A 1 -11.85 -15.12 -10.21
C MET A 1 -10.75 -14.64 -9.25
N ALA A 2 -9.60 -15.32 -9.17
CA ALA A 2 -8.50 -14.97 -8.26
C ALA A 2 -7.95 -13.52 -8.37
N ILE A 3 -7.87 -12.93 -9.56
CA ILE A 3 -7.33 -11.55 -9.73
C ILE A 3 -8.23 -10.50 -9.09
N ARG A 4 -9.54 -10.72 -9.16
CA ARG A 4 -10.53 -9.83 -8.58
C ARG A 4 -10.43 -9.84 -7.06
N GLU A 5 -10.22 -11.02 -6.47
CA GLU A 5 -9.98 -11.16 -5.03
C GLU A 5 -8.62 -10.58 -4.62
N LEU A 6 -7.57 -10.75 -5.44
CA LEU A 6 -6.27 -10.13 -5.17
C LEU A 6 -6.39 -8.60 -5.18
N HIS A 7 -7.07 -8.03 -6.18
CA HIS A 7 -7.35 -6.60 -6.25
C HIS A 7 -8.19 -6.13 -5.05
N ASP A 8 -9.21 -6.89 -4.63
CA ASP A 8 -10.06 -6.53 -3.49
C ASP A 8 -9.29 -6.58 -2.16
N THR A 9 -8.42 -7.58 -2.00
CA THR A 9 -7.52 -7.72 -0.84
C THR A 9 -6.51 -6.58 -0.80
N GLU A 10 -5.90 -6.26 -1.95
CA GLU A 10 -4.95 -5.17 -2.10
C GLU A 10 -5.60 -3.81 -1.83
N LYS A 11 -6.82 -3.60 -2.34
CA LYS A 11 -7.61 -2.40 -2.10
C LYS A 11 -7.89 -2.24 -0.60
N SER A 12 -8.34 -3.31 0.06
CA SER A 12 -8.59 -3.30 1.51
C SER A 12 -7.33 -3.00 2.32
N PHE A 13 -6.15 -3.46 1.86
CA PHE A 13 -4.87 -3.16 2.49
C PHE A 13 -4.48 -1.68 2.36
N VAL A 14 -4.62 -1.11 1.15
CA VAL A 14 -4.41 0.33 0.89
C VAL A 14 -5.35 1.19 1.74
N GLU A 15 -6.64 0.83 1.80
CA GLU A 15 -7.64 1.53 2.62
C GLU A 15 -7.30 1.45 4.12
N GLY A 16 -6.81 0.30 4.59
CA GLY A 16 -6.35 0.13 5.97
C GLY A 16 -5.12 0.98 6.31
N LEU A 17 -4.16 1.07 5.40
CA LEU A 17 -2.97 1.93 5.55
C LEU A 17 -3.34 3.42 5.54
N GLU A 18 -4.24 3.85 4.65
CA GLU A 18 -4.74 5.23 4.66
C GLU A 18 -5.47 5.56 5.96
N TYR A 19 -6.31 4.64 6.44
CA TYR A 19 -6.98 4.79 7.74
C TYR A 19 -5.95 4.91 8.87
N LEU A 20 -4.92 4.05 8.88
CA LEU A 20 -3.85 4.09 9.87
C LEU A 20 -3.17 5.48 9.90
N ILE A 21 -2.84 6.03 8.72
CA ILE A 21 -2.20 7.35 8.63
C ILE A 21 -3.16 8.46 9.08
N GLN A 22 -4.41 8.44 8.63
CA GLN A 22 -5.36 9.51 8.94
C GLN A 22 -5.82 9.50 10.41
N LYS A 23 -6.00 8.32 10.99
CA LYS A 23 -6.58 8.14 12.33
C LYS A 23 -5.57 7.94 13.44
N TYR A 24 -4.34 7.52 13.12
CA TYR A 24 -3.28 7.38 14.12
C TYR A 24 -2.15 8.37 13.83
N MET A 25 -1.54 8.33 12.64
CA MET A 25 -0.36 9.15 12.36
C MET A 25 -0.63 10.67 12.43
N ARG A 26 -1.77 11.16 11.89
CA ARG A 26 -2.17 12.58 11.99
C ARG A 26 -2.38 13.04 13.45
N PRO A 27 -3.24 12.39 14.27
CA PRO A 27 -3.43 12.82 15.66
C PRO A 27 -2.17 12.62 16.52
N LEU A 28 -1.37 11.59 16.28
CA LEU A 28 -0.09 11.39 16.98
C LEU A 28 0.95 12.48 16.64
N ARG A 29 0.88 13.09 15.45
CA ARG A 29 1.70 14.25 15.06
C ARG A 29 1.13 15.59 15.52
N GLN A 30 -0.12 15.64 15.98
CA GLN A 30 -0.72 16.87 16.48
C GLN A 30 -0.34 17.06 17.95
N PRO A 31 0.51 18.07 18.27
CA PRO A 31 0.98 18.29 19.64
C PRO A 31 -0.13 18.69 20.62
N LEU A 32 -1.31 19.06 20.13
CA LEU A 32 -2.49 19.39 20.93
C LEU A 32 -3.26 18.15 21.43
N GLU A 33 -3.19 17.03 20.71
CA GLU A 33 -4.01 15.83 20.97
C GLU A 33 -3.22 14.70 21.64
N CYS A 34 -1.88 14.73 21.58
CA CYS A 34 -1.03 13.67 22.09
C CYS A 34 0.11 14.21 22.97
N THR A 35 -0.05 14.10 24.28
CA THR A 35 1.03 14.24 25.28
C THR A 35 1.70 12.90 25.63
N LEU A 36 1.21 11.78 25.08
CA LEU A 36 1.72 10.44 25.39
C LEU A 36 3.00 10.06 24.65
N ILE A 37 3.21 10.55 23.43
CA ILE A 37 4.31 10.10 22.56
C ILE A 37 4.91 11.29 21.83
N ASP A 38 6.25 11.40 21.81
CA ASP A 38 6.96 12.45 21.09
C ASP A 38 6.69 12.37 19.58
N ALA A 39 6.46 13.51 18.93
CA ALA A 39 6.17 13.58 17.50
C ALA A 39 7.28 12.93 16.65
N GLY A 40 8.54 12.97 17.09
CA GLY A 40 9.65 12.30 16.43
C GLY A 40 9.65 10.77 16.61
N LEU A 41 9.06 10.24 17.68
CA LEU A 41 8.88 8.79 17.86
C LEU A 41 7.70 8.28 17.01
N ALA A 42 6.61 9.04 16.94
CA ALA A 42 5.52 8.74 16.01
C ALA A 42 6.04 8.70 14.56
N ASP A 43 6.86 9.68 14.16
CA ASP A 43 7.46 9.69 12.82
C ASP A 43 8.34 8.45 12.57
N LYS A 44 9.09 7.97 13.58
CA LYS A 44 9.85 6.71 13.48
C LYS A 44 8.97 5.47 13.35
N ILE A 45 7.85 5.41 14.09
CA ILE A 45 6.90 4.29 14.02
C ILE A 45 6.24 4.24 12.64
N PHE A 46 5.87 5.40 12.09
CA PHE A 46 5.18 5.48 10.80
C PHE A 46 6.12 5.71 9.60
N TYR A 47 7.42 5.85 9.77
CA TYR A 47 8.38 6.25 8.72
C TYR A 47 8.25 5.43 7.42
N LYS A 48 8.04 4.11 7.53
CA LYS A 48 7.87 3.24 6.35
C LYS A 48 6.43 3.09 5.86
N VAL A 49 5.44 3.43 6.68
CA VAL A 49 4.01 3.26 6.35
C VAL A 49 3.57 4.06 5.11
N PRO A 50 3.88 5.37 4.94
CA PRO A 50 3.50 6.10 3.75
C PRO A 50 4.28 5.64 2.51
N GLU A 51 5.53 5.19 2.67
CA GLU A 51 6.33 4.62 1.59
C GLU A 51 5.67 3.33 1.07
N ILE A 52 5.28 2.42 1.97
CA ILE A 52 4.54 1.19 1.66
C ILE A 52 3.21 1.52 0.99
N LEU A 53 2.43 2.48 1.53
CA LEU A 53 1.16 2.89 0.94
C LEU A 53 1.31 3.31 -0.53
N ILE A 54 2.33 4.10 -0.85
CA ILE A 54 2.58 4.55 -2.23
C ILE A 54 2.91 3.37 -3.16
N HIS A 55 3.71 2.40 -2.69
CA HIS A 55 4.05 1.23 -3.49
C HIS A 55 2.82 0.36 -3.77
N HIS A 56 1.99 0.14 -2.74
CA HIS A 56 0.77 -0.63 -2.83
C HIS A 56 -0.32 0.09 -3.67
N GLN A 57 -0.42 1.42 -3.61
CA GLN A 57 -1.30 2.19 -4.50
C GLN A 57 -0.89 2.06 -5.98
N HIS A 58 0.40 2.11 -6.28
CA HIS A 58 0.89 1.87 -7.65
C HIS A 58 0.62 0.44 -8.11
N TYR A 59 0.79 -0.54 -7.23
CA TYR A 59 0.48 -1.93 -7.53
C TYR A 59 -1.01 -2.15 -7.78
N LEU A 60 -1.87 -1.57 -6.95
CA LEU A 60 -3.33 -1.61 -7.12
C LEU A 60 -3.73 -0.96 -8.45
N ALA A 61 -3.15 0.19 -8.80
CA ALA A 61 -3.42 0.85 -10.08
C ALA A 61 -2.99 -0.03 -11.27
N ALA A 62 -1.83 -0.68 -11.18
CA ALA A 62 -1.35 -1.62 -12.20
C ALA A 62 -2.25 -2.87 -12.30
N LEU A 63 -2.73 -3.39 -11.16
CA LEU A 63 -3.69 -4.49 -11.11
C LEU A 63 -5.03 -4.09 -11.74
N ARG A 64 -5.51 -2.87 -11.47
CA ARG A 64 -6.78 -2.36 -11.99
C ARG A 64 -6.71 -2.13 -13.49
N ASP A 65 -5.67 -1.46 -13.98
CA ASP A 65 -5.44 -1.25 -15.42
C ASP A 65 -5.40 -2.58 -16.16
N ARG A 66 -4.70 -3.58 -15.60
CA ARG A 66 -4.65 -4.93 -16.18
C ARG A 66 -5.99 -5.65 -16.13
N LEU A 67 -6.78 -5.50 -15.05
CA LEU A 67 -8.13 -6.05 -14.93
C LEU A 67 -9.10 -5.44 -15.96
N GLU A 68 -8.95 -4.15 -16.28
CA GLU A 68 -9.74 -3.45 -17.29
C GLU A 68 -9.25 -3.77 -18.73
N ASN A 69 -7.93 -3.86 -18.95
CA ASN A 69 -7.30 -4.22 -20.23
C ASN A 69 -7.11 -5.74 -20.42
N PHE A 70 -7.95 -6.57 -19.80
CA PHE A 70 -7.85 -8.02 -19.86
C PHE A 70 -8.25 -8.58 -21.24
N GLN A 71 -7.44 -8.24 -22.26
CA GLN A 71 -7.46 -8.86 -23.58
C GLN A 71 -6.89 -10.28 -23.41
N SER A 72 -7.63 -11.26 -23.93
CA SER A 72 -7.58 -12.70 -23.70
C SER A 72 -6.23 -13.43 -23.86
N ASP A 73 -5.13 -12.74 -24.14
CA ASP A 73 -3.82 -13.32 -24.46
C ASP A 73 -2.68 -12.92 -23.50
N THR A 74 -2.91 -11.96 -22.58
CA THR A 74 -1.82 -11.44 -21.72
C THR A 74 -1.68 -12.24 -20.42
N ARG A 75 -0.53 -12.88 -20.22
CA ARG A 75 -0.21 -13.64 -19.01
C ARG A 75 0.04 -12.68 -17.83
N ILE A 76 -0.83 -12.72 -16.81
CA ILE A 76 -0.65 -12.00 -15.52
C ILE A 76 0.69 -12.28 -14.84
N GLY A 77 1.27 -13.45 -15.13
CA GLY A 77 2.56 -13.88 -14.60
C GLY A 77 3.63 -12.80 -14.72
N ASP A 78 3.68 -12.04 -15.82
CA ASP A 78 4.66 -10.96 -16.02
C ASP A 78 4.51 -9.78 -15.05
N VAL A 79 3.29 -9.44 -14.65
CA VAL A 79 3.05 -8.34 -13.70
C VAL A 79 3.35 -8.80 -12.27
N LEU A 80 2.94 -10.03 -11.93
CA LEU A 80 3.26 -10.63 -10.64
C LEU A 80 4.78 -10.82 -10.49
N LEU A 81 5.45 -11.29 -11.55
CA LEU A 81 6.92 -11.37 -11.65
C LEU A 81 7.54 -9.99 -11.52
N SER A 82 7.07 -8.97 -12.26
CA SER A 82 7.65 -7.62 -12.15
C SER A 82 7.52 -7.03 -10.74
N HIS A 83 6.45 -7.35 -10.03
CA HIS A 83 6.24 -6.90 -8.65
C HIS A 83 7.10 -7.69 -7.64
N VAL A 84 7.10 -9.02 -7.74
CA VAL A 84 7.93 -9.92 -6.91
C VAL A 84 9.43 -9.68 -7.14
N SER A 85 9.87 -9.57 -8.40
CA SER A 85 11.26 -9.26 -8.76
C SER A 85 11.69 -7.89 -8.22
N ARG A 86 10.79 -6.91 -8.14
CA ARG A 86 11.08 -5.63 -7.50
C ARG A 86 11.24 -5.76 -5.99
N HIS A 87 10.41 -6.57 -5.32
CA HIS A 87 10.58 -6.86 -3.90
C HIS A 87 11.87 -7.65 -3.60
N THR A 88 12.34 -8.48 -4.53
CA THR A 88 13.54 -9.30 -4.32
C THR A 88 14.85 -8.49 -4.43
N CYS A 89 14.84 -7.33 -5.09
CA CYS A 89 16.03 -6.48 -5.24
C CYS A 89 16.29 -5.55 -4.02
N PHE A 90 15.41 -5.54 -3.02
CA PHE A 90 15.58 -4.77 -1.78
C PHE A 90 16.08 -5.63 -0.60
N THR A 91 16.63 -6.82 -0.86
CA THR A 91 17.40 -7.62 0.12
C THR A 91 18.89 -7.49 -0.17
#